data_AF-A0A524LGI0-F1
#
_entry.id   AF-A0A524LGI0-F1
#
_cell.length_a   1.000
_cell.length_b   1.000
_cell.length_c   1.000
_cell.angle_alpha   90.00
_cell.angle_beta   90.00
_cell.angle_gamma   90.00
#
_symmetry.space_group_name_H-M   'P 1'
#
loop_
_entity.id
_entity.type
_entity.pdbx_description
1 polymer ?
#
loop_
_entity_poly.entity_id
_entity_poly.type
_entity_poly.pdbx_seq_one_letter_code
_entity_poly.pdbx_strand_id
1 'polypeptide(L)'
;MSETLPRVPAEATPTKVRPKRELGRVQAAEQPFEYPLARPYLEPDWTRLPGYAGVTKPEWESAQWQRKHTVKNLAELKKVLGHHLGDDLCADIDRDQQERATMSMLIPPQMINTMDERNLR
;
A
#
# COMPACT_ATOMS: atom_id res chain seq x y z
N MET A 1 61.88 -41.86 6.85
CA MET A 1 62.13 -40.63 7.64
C MET A 1 60.78 -39.98 7.82
N SER A 2 60.21 -40.09 9.02
CA SER A 2 58.85 -39.63 9.31
C SER A 2 58.87 -38.13 9.56
N GLU A 3 58.35 -37.36 8.61
CA GLU A 3 58.16 -35.92 8.73
C GLU A 3 57.04 -35.62 9.72
N THR A 4 57.41 -35.06 10.87
CA THR A 4 56.49 -34.53 11.88
C THR A 4 55.81 -33.28 11.32
N LEU A 5 54.53 -33.38 10.96
CA LEU A 5 53.72 -32.23 10.56
C LEU A 5 53.61 -31.21 11.72
N PRO A 6 53.79 -29.90 11.46
CA PRO A 6 53.64 -28.89 12.50
C PRO A 6 52.16 -28.75 12.90
N ARG A 7 51.92 -28.83 14.21
CA ARG A 7 50.62 -28.69 14.88
C ARG A 7 50.04 -27.29 14.62
N VAL A 8 48.90 -27.23 13.93
CA VAL A 8 48.10 -26.01 13.74
C VAL A 8 47.64 -25.48 15.11
N PRO A 9 47.89 -24.20 15.45
CA PRO A 9 47.39 -23.63 16.70
C PRO A 9 45.87 -23.49 16.67
N ALA A 10 45.28 -23.66 17.85
CA ALA A 10 43.85 -23.78 18.10
C ALA A 10 43.00 -22.69 17.45
N GLU A 11 41.85 -23.13 16.94
CA GLU A 11 40.79 -22.35 16.30
C GLU A 11 40.46 -21.07 17.05
N ALA A 12 40.48 -19.95 16.33
CA ALA A 12 39.99 -18.67 16.81
C ALA A 12 38.50 -18.79 17.14
N THR A 13 38.14 -18.51 18.39
CA THR A 13 36.75 -18.54 18.86
C THR A 13 35.92 -17.53 18.05
N PRO A 14 34.78 -17.91 17.44
CA PRO A 14 34.00 -16.99 16.63
C PRO A 14 33.48 -15.86 17.53
N THR A 15 33.97 -14.64 17.28
CA THR A 15 33.57 -13.45 18.03
C THR A 15 32.08 -13.21 17.80
N LYS A 16 31.26 -13.33 18.86
CA LYS A 16 29.80 -13.10 18.85
C LYS A 16 29.40 -11.63 18.66
N VAL A 17 30.26 -10.79 18.08
CA VAL A 17 29.97 -9.37 17.90
C VAL A 17 29.53 -9.17 16.46
N ARG A 18 28.23 -9.00 16.25
CA ARG A 18 27.72 -8.52 14.97
C ARG A 18 28.39 -7.17 14.66
N PRO A 19 29.00 -6.99 13.48
CA PRO A 19 29.59 -5.71 13.11
C PRO A 19 28.51 -4.64 13.19
N LYS A 20 28.81 -3.55 13.92
CA LYS A 20 27.91 -2.41 14.06
C LYS A 20 27.77 -1.80 12.67
N ARG A 21 26.60 -1.94 12.06
CA ARG A 21 26.28 -1.29 10.79
C ARG A 21 26.27 0.22 11.07
N GLU A 22 27.32 0.92 10.65
CA GLU A 22 27.36 2.37 10.67
C GLU A 22 26.27 2.86 9.70
N LEU A 23 25.11 3.18 10.25
CA LEU A 23 24.06 3.86 9.51
C LEU A 23 24.64 5.24 9.16
N GLY A 24 24.93 5.45 7.88
CA GLY A 24 25.29 6.76 7.37
C GLY A 24 24.29 7.80 7.86
N ARG A 25 24.77 9.03 8.10
CA ARG A 25 23.95 10.13 8.63
C ARG A 25 22.83 10.44 7.64
N VAL A 26 21.64 9.87 7.84
CA VAL A 26 20.45 10.19 7.06
C VAL A 26 19.94 11.53 7.57
N GLN A 27 19.86 12.53 6.70
CA GLN A 27 19.15 13.76 7.03
C GLN A 27 17.68 13.40 7.19
N ALA A 28 17.14 13.59 8.41
CA ALA A 28 15.72 13.38 8.63
C ALA A 28 14.95 14.40 7.78
N ALA A 29 14.08 13.91 6.90
CA ALA A 29 13.15 14.77 6.19
C ALA A 29 12.29 15.55 7.20
N GLU A 30 11.90 16.78 6.84
CA GLU A 30 10.97 17.55 7.66
C GLU A 30 9.66 16.77 7.83
N GLN A 31 9.18 16.68 9.07
CA GLN A 31 7.93 15.99 9.36
C GLN A 31 6.78 16.81 8.76
N PRO A 32 5.94 16.23 7.87
CA PRO A 32 4.92 16.99 7.14
C PRO A 32 3.74 17.42 8.02
N PHE A 33 3.70 17.00 9.29
CA PHE A 33 2.67 17.37 10.24
C PHE A 33 3.20 17.29 11.68
N GLU A 34 2.64 18.12 12.56
CA GLU A 34 2.99 18.17 13.97
C GLU A 34 2.18 17.17 14.80
N TYR A 35 2.80 16.64 15.86
CA TYR A 35 2.15 15.75 16.82
C TYR A 35 1.86 16.48 18.14
N PRO A 36 0.71 16.20 18.80
CA PRO A 36 -0.37 15.35 18.31
C PRO A 36 -1.09 16.00 17.11
N LEU A 37 -1.66 15.19 16.21
CA LEU A 37 -2.40 15.74 15.07
C LEU A 37 -3.54 16.64 15.57
N ALA A 38 -3.63 17.86 15.00
CA ALA A 38 -4.69 18.81 15.33
C ALA A 38 -6.09 18.36 14.85
N ARG A 39 -6.13 17.50 13.83
CA ARG A 39 -7.37 16.94 13.27
C ARG A 39 -7.62 15.51 13.78
N PRO A 40 -8.89 15.12 14.00
CA PRO A 40 -9.21 13.75 14.38
C PRO A 40 -8.92 12.77 13.24
N TYR A 41 -8.56 11.53 13.58
CA TYR A 41 -8.44 10.42 12.64
C TYR A 41 -9.83 9.90 12.29
N LEU A 42 -10.44 10.46 11.25
CA LEU A 42 -11.75 10.05 10.76
C LEU A 42 -11.61 9.52 9.33
N GLU A 43 -12.30 8.42 9.05
CA GLU A 43 -12.51 7.97 7.69
C GLU A 43 -13.33 9.01 6.93
N PRO A 44 -13.03 9.29 5.65
CA PRO A 44 -13.92 10.07 4.80
C PRO A 44 -15.32 9.44 4.73
N ASP A 45 -16.33 10.26 4.49
CA ASP A 45 -17.69 9.77 4.27
C ASP A 45 -17.75 8.96 2.96
N TRP A 46 -18.05 7.66 3.05
CA TRP A 46 -18.13 6.79 1.86
C TRP A 46 -19.30 7.13 0.94
N THR A 47 -20.33 7.80 1.46
CA THR A 47 -21.55 8.11 0.69
C THR A 47 -21.30 9.18 -0.38
N ARG A 48 -20.16 9.89 -0.31
CA ARG A 48 -19.66 10.79 -1.36
C ARG A 48 -19.42 10.05 -2.68
N LEU A 49 -19.10 8.75 -2.62
CA LEU A 49 -18.84 7.93 -3.80
C LEU A 49 -20.16 7.42 -4.37
N PRO A 50 -20.48 7.69 -5.66
CA PRO A 50 -21.77 7.35 -6.25
C PRO A 50 -22.17 5.88 -6.09
N GLY A 51 -21.21 4.95 -6.21
CA GLY A 51 -21.50 3.51 -6.05
C GLY A 51 -21.71 3.03 -4.62
N TYR A 52 -21.38 3.86 -3.61
CA TYR A 52 -21.54 3.53 -2.19
C TYR A 52 -22.56 4.42 -1.46
N ALA A 53 -23.17 5.41 -2.13
CA ALA A 53 -24.14 6.33 -1.56
C ALA A 53 -25.33 5.64 -0.84
N GLY A 54 -25.73 4.46 -1.31
CA GLY A 54 -26.82 3.67 -0.70
C GLY A 54 -26.38 2.64 0.33
N VAL A 55 -25.08 2.53 0.63
CA VAL A 55 -24.54 1.50 1.53
C VAL A 55 -24.72 1.96 2.97
N THR A 56 -25.34 1.10 3.79
CA THR A 56 -25.56 1.40 5.20
C THR A 56 -24.27 1.27 6.01
N LYS A 57 -24.19 1.96 7.15
CA LYS A 57 -23.03 1.86 8.05
C LYS A 57 -22.70 0.41 8.49
N PRO A 58 -23.68 -0.43 8.91
CA PRO A 58 -23.38 -1.82 9.28
C PRO A 58 -22.84 -2.66 8.12
N GLU A 59 -23.30 -2.40 6.89
CA GLU A 59 -22.73 -3.04 5.70
C GLU A 59 -21.31 -2.54 5.44
N TRP A 60 -21.07 -1.23 5.53
CA TRP A 60 -19.75 -0.65 5.33
C TRP A 60 -18.71 -1.19 6.30
N GLU A 61 -19.06 -1.31 7.59
CA GLU A 61 -18.18 -1.82 8.64
C GLU A 61 -17.99 -3.36 8.58
N SER A 62 -18.77 -4.07 7.77
CA SER A 62 -18.66 -5.53 7.62
C SER A 62 -17.49 -5.93 6.73
N ALA A 63 -16.50 -6.63 7.29
CA ALA A 63 -15.38 -7.19 6.53
C ALA A 63 -15.84 -8.16 5.42
N GLN A 64 -16.95 -8.87 5.63
CA GLN A 64 -17.52 -9.77 4.62
C GLN A 64 -18.09 -8.98 3.44
N TRP A 65 -18.77 -7.87 3.73
CA TRP A 65 -19.29 -6.97 2.70
C TRP A 65 -18.13 -6.33 1.92
N GLN A 66 -17.11 -5.80 2.61
CA GLN A 66 -15.90 -5.24 1.99
C GLN A 66 -15.24 -6.22 1.01
N ARG A 67 -15.07 -7.49 1.42
CA ARG A 67 -14.52 -8.54 0.55
C ARG A 67 -15.43 -8.86 -0.63
N LYS A 68 -16.74 -8.91 -0.42
CA LYS A 68 -17.73 -9.20 -1.49
C LYS A 68 -17.81 -8.06 -2.52
N HIS A 69 -17.62 -6.83 -2.08
CA HIS A 69 -17.72 -5.60 -2.89
C HIS A 69 -16.35 -5.04 -3.32
N THR A 70 -15.30 -5.84 -3.22
CA THR A 70 -13.97 -5.51 -3.76
C THR A 70 -14.05 -5.40 -5.29
N VAL A 71 -13.58 -4.26 -5.82
CA VAL A 71 -13.54 -3.94 -7.24
C VAL A 71 -12.45 -4.75 -7.94
N LYS A 72 -12.80 -5.38 -9.05
CA LYS A 72 -11.92 -6.33 -9.77
C LYS A 72 -11.56 -5.91 -11.18
N ASN A 73 -12.19 -4.87 -11.70
CA ASN A 73 -11.99 -4.40 -13.07
C ASN A 73 -12.34 -2.91 -13.21
N LEU A 74 -11.94 -2.32 -14.33
CA LEU A 74 -12.15 -0.90 -14.63
C LEU A 74 -13.63 -0.52 -14.70
N ALA A 75 -14.50 -1.39 -15.20
CA ALA A 75 -15.93 -1.11 -15.28
C ALA A 75 -16.58 -0.99 -13.90
N GLU A 76 -16.21 -1.88 -12.97
CA GLU A 76 -16.62 -1.79 -11.56
C GLU A 76 -16.06 -0.52 -10.89
N LEU A 77 -14.79 -0.18 -11.15
CA LEU A 77 -14.20 1.05 -10.63
C LEU A 77 -14.94 2.30 -11.11
N LYS A 78 -15.28 2.36 -12.40
CA LYS A 78 -16.08 3.44 -13.00
C LYS A 78 -17.47 3.50 -12.40
N LYS A 79 -18.10 2.36 -12.12
CA LYS A 79 -19.41 2.33 -11.45
C LYS A 79 -19.33 2.88 -10.02
N VAL A 80 -18.25 2.59 -9.29
CA VAL A 80 -18.05 3.07 -7.92
C VAL A 80 -17.78 4.57 -7.89
N LEU A 81 -16.82 5.05 -8.68
CA LEU A 81 -16.40 6.45 -8.71
C LEU A 81 -17.38 7.33 -9.52
N GLY A 82 -18.19 6.74 -10.39
CA GLY A 82 -19.19 7.44 -11.20
C GLY A 82 -18.57 8.57 -12.01
N HIS A 83 -19.07 9.79 -11.78
CA HIS A 83 -18.64 11.00 -12.48
C HIS A 83 -17.24 11.49 -12.05
N HIS A 84 -16.69 11.02 -10.93
CA HIS A 84 -15.35 11.38 -10.50
C HIS A 84 -14.26 10.78 -11.39
N LEU A 85 -14.51 9.58 -11.93
CA LEU A 85 -13.59 8.94 -12.87
C LEU A 85 -13.92 9.41 -14.28
N GLY A 86 -13.14 10.33 -14.84
CA GLY A 86 -13.31 10.81 -16.22
C GLY A 86 -13.01 9.75 -17.29
N ASP A 87 -13.53 9.92 -18.50
CA ASP A 87 -13.34 8.96 -19.60
C ASP A 87 -11.89 8.92 -20.09
N ASP A 88 -11.18 10.05 -20.10
CA ASP A 88 -9.75 10.12 -20.42
C ASP A 88 -8.92 9.23 -19.49
N LEU A 89 -9.18 9.31 -18.18
CA LEU A 89 -8.46 8.51 -17.18
C LEU A 89 -8.84 7.02 -17.29
N CYS A 90 -10.10 6.71 -17.61
CA CYS A 90 -10.47 5.34 -17.95
C CYS A 90 -9.65 4.80 -19.12
N ALA A 91 -9.49 5.57 -20.19
CA ALA A 91 -8.70 5.17 -21.35
C ALA A 91 -7.21 4.95 -21.00
N ASP A 92 -6.66 5.83 -20.15
CA ASP A 92 -5.29 5.66 -19.67
C ASP A 92 -5.10 4.40 -18.81
N ILE A 93 -6.05 4.09 -17.93
CA ILE A 93 -6.03 2.87 -17.13
C ILE A 93 -6.18 1.63 -18.00
N ASP A 94 -7.08 1.65 -18.99
CA ASP A 94 -7.29 0.54 -19.93
C ASP A 94 -6.02 0.24 -20.74
N ARG A 95 -5.36 1.29 -21.24
CA ARG A 95 -4.07 1.17 -21.92
C ARG A 95 -2.98 0.59 -21.00
N ASP A 96 -2.87 1.07 -19.76
CA ASP A 96 -1.89 0.52 -18.81
C ASP A 96 -2.17 -0.97 -18.50
N GLN A 97 -3.44 -1.36 -18.40
CA GLN A 97 -3.83 -2.77 -18.23
C GLN A 97 -3.43 -3.67 -19.40
N GLN A 98 -3.48 -3.15 -20.63
CA GLN A 98 -3.12 -3.90 -21.83
C GLN A 98 -1.60 -3.97 -22.03
N GLU A 99 -0.89 -2.90 -21.71
CA GLU A 99 0.51 -2.73 -22.09
C GLU A 99 1.50 -3.04 -20.96
N ARG A 100 1.13 -2.83 -19.69
CA ARG A 100 2.10 -2.79 -18.58
C ARG A 100 1.68 -3.52 -17.31
N ALA A 101 0.40 -3.53 -16.97
CA ALA A 101 -0.04 -4.15 -15.73
C ALA A 101 0.23 -5.65 -15.75
N THR A 102 0.94 -6.14 -14.74
CA THR A 102 1.23 -7.58 -14.57
C THR A 102 0.24 -8.28 -13.66
N MET A 103 -0.56 -7.52 -12.92
CA MET A 103 -1.54 -8.01 -11.96
C MET A 103 -2.91 -7.40 -12.22
N SER A 104 -3.96 -8.20 -12.01
CA SER A 104 -5.34 -7.75 -12.11
C SER A 104 -5.68 -6.75 -11.00
N MET A 105 -6.65 -5.87 -11.28
CA MET A 105 -7.19 -4.95 -10.30
C MET A 105 -7.88 -5.71 -9.16
N LEU A 106 -7.60 -5.30 -7.92
CA LEU A 106 -8.28 -5.81 -6.73
C LEU A 106 -8.25 -4.74 -5.62
N ILE A 107 -9.27 -3.89 -5.58
CA ILE A 107 -9.31 -2.72 -4.69
C ILE A 107 -10.55 -2.79 -3.77
N PRO A 108 -10.36 -2.96 -2.45
CA PRO A 108 -11.46 -2.94 -1.49
C PRO A 108 -12.15 -1.57 -1.39
N PRO A 109 -13.46 -1.51 -1.05
CA PRO A 109 -14.19 -0.25 -0.90
C PRO A 109 -13.52 0.75 0.04
N GLN A 110 -13.01 0.29 1.18
CA GLN A 110 -12.25 1.11 2.14
C GLN A 110 -11.01 1.76 1.53
N MET A 111 -10.28 1.09 0.63
CA MET A 111 -9.13 1.69 -0.06
C MET A 111 -9.56 2.71 -1.12
N ILE A 112 -10.71 2.52 -1.76
CA ILE A 112 -11.24 3.52 -2.69
C ILE A 112 -11.69 4.76 -1.91
N ASN A 113 -12.29 4.58 -0.73
CA ASN A 113 -12.75 5.69 0.10
C ASN A 113 -11.62 6.58 0.66
N THR A 114 -10.36 6.15 0.59
CA THR A 114 -9.22 7.00 0.96
C THR A 114 -8.63 7.78 -0.22
N MET A 115 -9.11 7.58 -1.45
CA MET A 115 -8.72 8.37 -2.61
C MET A 115 -9.40 9.74 -2.61
N ASP A 116 -8.69 10.80 -3.04
CA ASP A 116 -9.29 12.12 -3.27
C ASP A 116 -9.99 12.12 -4.64
N GLU A 117 -11.30 11.95 -4.62
CA GLU A 117 -12.18 11.92 -5.80
C GLU A 117 -12.21 13.23 -6.58
N ARG A 118 -11.73 14.32 -5.97
CA ARG A 118 -11.63 15.64 -6.61
C ARG A 118 -10.30 15.81 -7.35
N ASN A 119 -9.36 14.89 -7.15
CA ASN A 119 -8.03 14.93 -7.73
C ASN A 119 -7.53 13.52 -8.10
N LEU A 120 -8.15 12.93 -9.13
CA LEU A 120 -7.77 11.60 -9.64
C LEU A 120 -6.80 11.66 -10.82
N ARG A 121 -6.37 12.84 -11.27
CA ARG A 121 -5.58 13.02 -12.49
C ARG A 121 -4.15 13.45 -12.20
#